data_AF-A0A1S9PKX7-F1
#
_entry.id   AF-A0A1S9PKX7-F1
#
_cell.length_a   1.000
_cell.length_b   1.000
_cell.length_c   1.000
_cell.angle_alpha   90.00
_cell.angle_beta   90.00
_cell.angle_gamma   90.00
#
_symmetry.space_group_name_H-M   'P 1'
#
loop_
_entity.id
_entity.type
_entity.pdbx_description
1 polymer ?
#
loop_
_entity_poly.entity_id
_entity_poly.type
_entity_poly.pdbx_seq_one_letter_code
_entity_poly.pdbx_strand_id
1 'polypeptide(L)'
;MEELKNFFSDIKSRLNSPLIGSFILSWFIINWRIPIVLLFYKQDEVCLDGYQSFQDVIYQNTNLSSNFYYPFATALFYTFIFPIIRNWIKVYQAWVYIGSQNKIYELTYNSKTYLTKIEELNRKHREEMLEYDSIKNQLQNKSQESHFRGEDIARYRTDIDKLEVGKKELTDTLDKISKANDAHSMDGKWKVTGLFEQRSEVWSIKNGKIYISDKHELTIESIVVDTKNGKGAIFYYDASNSDKKNSIFFDTILGRGFYSGRLLDKKIEFDSIPS
;
A
#
# COMPACT_ATOMS: atom_id res chain seq x y z
N MET A 1 59.75 23.03 72.24
CA MET A 1 58.62 22.50 71.43
C MET A 1 59.09 21.57 70.30
N GLU A 2 60.18 21.87 69.60
CA GLU A 2 60.72 21.00 68.53
C GLU A 2 61.16 19.62 69.02
N GLU A 3 61.79 19.53 70.20
CA GLU A 3 62.20 18.24 70.79
C GLU A 3 61.02 17.32 71.10
N LEU A 4 59.92 17.87 71.64
CA LEU A 4 58.69 17.11 71.86
C LEU A 4 58.11 16.60 70.54
N LYS A 5 58.12 17.44 69.51
CA LYS A 5 57.64 17.06 68.18
C LYS A 5 58.48 15.92 67.58
N ASN A 6 59.80 15.97 67.72
CA ASN A 6 60.71 14.92 67.27
C ASN A 6 60.52 13.62 68.07
N PHE A 7 60.32 13.72 69.39
CA PHE A 7 59.99 12.58 70.23
C PHE A 7 58.66 11.91 69.84
N PHE A 8 57.61 12.70 69.60
CA PHE A 8 56.33 12.16 69.13
C PHE A 8 56.40 11.56 67.72
N SER A 9 57.23 12.11 66.82
CA SER A 9 57.43 11.50 65.50
C SER A 9 58.16 10.17 65.58
N ASP A 10 59.12 10.03 66.49
CA ASP A 10 59.85 8.77 66.71
C ASP A 10 58.97 7.70 67.36
N ILE A 11 58.10 8.09 68.29
CA ILE A 11 57.08 7.18 68.83
C ILE A 11 56.10 6.77 67.73
N LYS A 12 55.63 7.73 66.93
CA LYS A 12 54.69 7.46 65.84
C LYS A 12 55.27 6.49 64.80
N SER A 13 56.54 6.64 64.42
CA SER A 13 57.19 5.75 63.47
C SER A 13 57.31 4.32 64.01
N ARG A 14 57.54 4.15 65.32
CA ARG A 14 57.57 2.84 65.99
C ARG A 14 56.17 2.25 66.16
N LEU A 15 55.16 3.06 66.48
CA LEU A 15 53.76 2.63 66.56
C LEU A 15 53.19 2.20 65.20
N ASN A 16 53.72 2.72 64.10
CA ASN A 16 53.37 2.27 62.76
C ASN A 16 53.89 0.86 62.44
N SER A 17 54.80 0.31 63.25
CA SER A 17 55.14 -1.11 63.17
C SER A 17 53.94 -1.94 63.65
N PRO A 18 53.36 -2.82 62.81
CA PRO A 18 52.19 -3.63 63.18
C PRO A 18 52.41 -4.44 64.46
N LEU A 19 53.64 -4.92 64.69
CA LEU A 19 54.00 -5.70 65.87
C LEU A 19 54.00 -4.85 67.14
N ILE A 20 54.58 -3.65 67.10
CA ILE A 20 54.66 -2.76 68.27
C ILE A 20 53.28 -2.23 68.64
N GLY A 21 52.49 -1.81 67.65
CA GLY A 21 51.11 -1.37 67.87
C GLY A 21 50.24 -2.49 68.47
N SER A 22 50.33 -3.71 67.91
CA SER A 22 49.58 -4.86 68.41
C SER A 22 50.04 -5.30 69.80
N PHE A 23 51.34 -5.20 70.10
CA PHE A 23 51.90 -5.48 71.42
C PHE A 23 51.36 -4.52 72.48
N ILE A 24 51.42 -3.22 72.22
CA ILE A 24 50.92 -2.19 73.15
C ILE A 24 49.42 -2.40 73.39
N LEU A 25 48.64 -2.59 72.33
CA LEU A 25 47.20 -2.81 72.46
C LEU A 25 46.90 -4.10 73.23
N SER A 26 47.61 -5.19 72.93
CA SER A 26 47.47 -6.45 73.67
C SER A 26 47.90 -6.31 75.13
N TRP A 27 48.92 -5.50 75.42
CA TRP A 27 49.38 -5.23 76.78
C TRP A 27 48.32 -4.48 77.58
N PHE A 28 47.70 -3.45 76.98
CA PHE A 28 46.59 -2.73 77.61
C PHE A 28 45.39 -3.63 77.90
N ILE A 29 45.08 -4.59 77.01
CA ILE A 29 43.97 -5.54 77.20
C ILE A 29 44.28 -6.55 78.31
N ILE A 30 45.49 -7.12 78.31
CA ILE A 30 45.88 -8.18 79.27
C ILE A 30 46.13 -7.58 80.66
N ASN A 31 46.85 -6.46 80.72
CA ASN A 31 47.21 -5.79 81.97
C ASN A 31 46.25 -4.64 82.29
N TRP A 32 44.98 -4.74 81.88
CA TRP A 32 43.97 -3.68 81.93
C TRP A 32 43.76 -3.03 83.30
N ARG A 33 44.06 -3.73 84.40
CA ARG A 33 43.97 -3.19 85.76
C ARG A 33 44.93 -2.01 85.98
N ILE A 34 46.16 -2.12 85.49
CA ILE A 34 47.18 -1.10 85.64
C ILE A 34 46.76 0.23 84.97
N PRO A 35 46.42 0.29 83.67
CA PRO A 35 46.03 1.53 83.01
C PRO A 35 44.69 2.07 83.53
N ILE A 36 43.74 1.22 83.93
CA ILE A 36 42.48 1.73 84.51
C ILE A 36 42.74 2.44 85.84
N VAL A 37 43.49 1.80 86.74
CA VAL A 37 43.82 2.42 88.04
C VAL A 37 44.64 3.70 87.83
N LEU A 38 45.61 3.69 86.92
CA LEU A 38 46.50 4.84 86.70
C LEU A 38 45.78 6.02 86.03
N LEU A 39 44.78 5.77 85.17
CA LEU A 39 44.07 6.82 84.43
C LEU A 39 42.83 7.35 85.17
N PHE A 40 42.12 6.50 85.92
CA PHE A 40 40.79 6.82 86.43
C PHE A 40 40.69 6.92 87.95
N TYR A 41 41.63 6.36 88.71
CA TYR A 41 41.54 6.35 90.18
C TYR A 41 42.39 7.44 90.81
N LYS A 42 41.89 7.98 91.93
CA LYS A 42 42.69 8.84 92.82
C LYS A 42 43.42 7.99 93.86
N GLN A 43 44.53 8.49 94.37
CA GLN A 43 45.35 7.80 95.38
C GLN A 43 44.52 7.34 96.60
N ASP A 44 43.57 8.15 97.07
CA ASP A 44 42.73 7.80 98.21
C ASP A 44 41.79 6.60 97.93
N GLU A 45 41.32 6.46 96.69
CA GLU A 45 40.46 5.36 96.25
C GLU A 45 41.26 4.06 96.11
N VAL A 46 42.51 4.16 95.65
CA VAL A 46 43.43 3.02 95.56
C VAL A 46 43.74 2.43 96.94
N CYS A 47 43.81 3.27 97.98
CA CYS A 47 43.96 2.85 99.37
C CYS A 47 42.74 2.08 99.89
N LEU A 48 41.53 2.42 99.44
CA LEU A 48 40.31 1.71 99.83
C LEU A 48 40.25 0.29 99.26
N ASP A 49 40.85 0.07 98.07
CA ASP A 49 40.94 -1.24 97.42
C ASP A 49 42.07 -2.13 98.00
N GLY A 50 42.74 -1.69 99.07
CA GLY A 50 43.74 -2.47 99.80
C GLY A 50 45.17 -2.32 99.28
N TYR A 51 45.42 -1.37 98.38
CA TYR A 51 46.76 -1.06 97.87
C TYR A 51 47.37 0.15 98.58
N GLN A 52 48.63 0.09 98.98
CA GLN A 52 49.25 1.23 99.70
C GLN A 52 49.60 2.39 98.77
N SER A 53 49.84 2.12 97.48
CA SER A 53 50.17 3.11 96.48
C SER A 53 49.95 2.61 95.06
N PHE A 54 49.95 3.51 94.07
CA PHE A 54 49.98 3.11 92.65
C PHE A 54 51.13 2.16 92.31
N GLN A 55 52.28 2.28 93.00
CA GLN A 55 53.42 1.39 92.80
C GLN A 55 53.11 -0.03 93.26
N ASP A 56 52.34 -0.17 94.35
CA ASP A 56 51.92 -1.45 94.88
C ASP A 56 50.96 -2.16 93.92
N VAL A 57 50.03 -1.42 93.31
CA VAL A 57 49.15 -1.94 92.24
C VAL A 57 49.97 -2.48 91.06
N ILE A 58 51.00 -1.74 90.65
CA ILE A 58 51.89 -2.17 89.56
C ILE A 58 52.66 -3.42 89.98
N TYR A 59 53.28 -3.44 91.16
CA TYR A 59 54.10 -4.56 91.61
C TYR A 59 53.30 -5.85 91.75
N GLN A 60 52.11 -5.78 92.36
CA GLN A 60 51.25 -6.95 92.57
C GLN A 60 50.65 -7.50 91.27
N ASN A 61 50.43 -6.65 90.26
CA ASN A 61 49.89 -7.08 88.96
C ASN A 61 50.98 -7.31 87.89
N THR A 62 52.25 -7.05 88.20
CA THR A 62 53.38 -7.21 87.28
C THR A 62 53.98 -8.60 87.40
N ASN A 63 53.44 -9.53 86.63
CA ASN A 63 54.09 -10.81 86.36
C ASN A 63 54.82 -10.74 85.01
N LEU A 64 56.04 -11.26 84.91
CA LEU A 64 56.81 -11.27 83.65
C LEU A 64 56.01 -11.91 82.50
N SER A 65 55.25 -12.97 82.82
CA SER A 65 54.34 -13.64 81.88
C SER A 65 53.20 -12.74 81.41
N SER A 66 52.54 -12.04 82.34
CA SER A 66 51.42 -11.12 82.05
C SER A 66 51.87 -9.87 81.29
N ASN A 67 53.04 -9.34 81.65
CA ASN A 67 53.53 -8.08 81.11
C ASN A 67 54.24 -8.25 79.77
N PHE A 68 54.88 -9.39 79.52
CA PHE A 68 55.67 -9.55 78.31
C PHE A 68 55.21 -10.73 77.46
N TYR A 69 55.22 -11.94 78.01
CA TYR A 69 55.01 -13.15 77.20
C TYR A 69 53.61 -13.21 76.57
N TYR A 70 52.53 -13.00 77.34
CA TYR A 70 51.18 -13.04 76.77
C TYR A 70 50.94 -11.92 75.74
N PRO A 71 51.23 -10.63 76.03
CA PRO A 71 51.06 -9.57 75.04
C PRO A 71 51.91 -9.75 73.79
N PHE A 72 53.14 -10.25 73.94
CA PHE A 72 54.03 -10.54 72.81
C PHE A 72 53.54 -11.71 71.97
N ALA A 73 53.11 -12.81 72.60
CA ALA A 73 52.56 -13.97 71.91
C ALA A 73 51.28 -13.60 71.15
N THR A 74 50.37 -12.86 71.78
CA THR A 74 49.13 -12.38 71.14
C THR A 74 49.43 -11.39 70.00
N ALA A 75 50.42 -10.50 70.16
CA ALA A 75 50.83 -9.58 69.11
C ALA A 75 51.46 -10.29 67.91
N LEU A 76 52.31 -11.29 68.14
CA LEU A 76 52.83 -12.15 67.08
C LEU A 76 51.71 -12.89 66.38
N PHE A 77 50.84 -13.56 67.16
CA PHE A 77 49.68 -14.28 66.64
C PHE A 77 48.83 -13.38 65.75
N TYR A 78 48.45 -12.19 66.23
CA TYR A 78 47.68 -11.22 65.45
C TYR A 78 48.43 -10.75 64.20
N THR A 79 49.71 -10.41 64.30
CA THR A 79 50.52 -9.92 63.17
C THR A 79 50.66 -10.95 62.05
N PHE A 80 50.74 -12.25 62.38
CA PHE A 80 50.86 -13.32 61.39
C PHE A 80 49.51 -13.84 60.88
N ILE A 81 48.48 -13.88 61.72
CA ILE A 81 47.17 -14.42 61.34
C ILE A 81 46.32 -13.40 60.62
N PHE A 82 46.44 -12.12 60.95
CA PHE A 82 45.67 -11.07 60.29
C PHE A 82 45.90 -11.03 58.76
N PRO A 83 47.13 -11.14 58.22
CA PRO A 83 47.35 -11.29 56.77
C PRO A 83 46.64 -12.49 56.16
N ILE A 84 46.61 -13.63 56.86
CA ILE A 84 45.93 -14.85 56.40
C ILE A 84 44.43 -14.58 56.32
N ILE A 85 43.80 -14.12 57.41
CA ILE A 85 42.37 -13.78 57.45
C ILE A 85 42.04 -12.75 56.36
N ARG A 86 42.87 -11.72 56.18
CA ARG A 86 42.68 -10.69 55.15
C ARG A 86 42.70 -11.29 53.74
N ASN A 87 43.61 -12.22 53.47
CA ASN A 87 43.66 -12.91 52.18
C ASN A 87 42.43 -13.81 51.97
N TRP A 88 42.00 -14.53 53.01
CA TRP A 88 40.76 -15.32 52.99
C TRP A 88 39.54 -14.46 52.65
N ILE A 89 39.41 -13.28 53.27
CA ILE A 89 38.32 -12.34 52.97
C ILE A 89 38.37 -11.90 51.49
N LYS A 90 39.55 -11.58 50.96
CA LYS A 90 39.69 -11.20 49.54
C LYS A 90 39.29 -12.33 48.59
N VAL A 91 39.71 -13.56 48.89
CA VAL A 91 39.33 -14.75 48.10
C VAL A 91 37.81 -14.96 48.15
N TYR A 92 37.21 -14.86 49.32
CA TYR A 92 35.77 -14.96 49.49
C TYR A 92 35.03 -13.87 48.69
N GLN A 93 35.46 -12.61 48.80
CA GLN A 93 34.88 -11.50 48.04
C GLN A 93 35.02 -11.71 46.53
N ALA A 94 36.17 -12.18 46.06
CA ALA A 94 36.39 -12.49 44.64
C ALA A 94 35.47 -13.63 44.17
N TRP A 95 35.30 -14.68 44.99
CA TRP A 95 34.40 -15.79 44.69
C TRP A 95 32.94 -15.33 44.61
N VAL A 96 32.47 -14.54 45.57
CA VAL A 96 31.12 -13.94 45.56
C VAL A 96 30.94 -13.05 44.33
N TYR A 97 31.94 -12.23 44.01
CA TYR A 97 31.90 -11.35 42.84
C TYR A 97 31.79 -12.14 41.53
N ILE A 98 32.61 -13.18 41.33
CA ILE A 98 32.56 -14.04 40.14
C ILE A 98 31.21 -14.76 40.04
N GLY A 99 30.70 -15.30 41.15
CA GLY A 99 29.38 -15.94 41.18
C GLY A 99 28.25 -14.97 40.81
N SER A 100 28.31 -13.73 41.32
CA SER A 100 27.37 -12.67 40.96
C SER A 100 27.46 -12.29 39.49
N GLN A 101 28.67 -12.12 38.95
CA GLN A 101 28.87 -11.73 37.56
C GLN A 101 28.37 -12.82 36.61
N ASN A 102 28.64 -14.11 36.87
CA ASN A 102 28.13 -15.20 36.04
C ASN A 102 26.60 -15.19 35.94
N LYS A 103 25.91 -14.94 37.07
CA LYS A 103 24.44 -14.80 37.09
C LYS A 103 23.96 -13.58 36.31
N ILE A 104 24.68 -12.46 36.37
CA ILE A 104 24.38 -11.26 35.59
C ILE A 104 24.62 -11.50 34.09
N TYR A 105 25.69 -12.19 33.72
CA TYR A 105 25.99 -12.56 32.33
C TYR A 105 24.91 -13.46 31.74
N GLU A 106 24.43 -14.45 32.48
CA GLU A 106 23.34 -15.33 32.05
C GLU A 106 22.03 -14.55 31.84
N LEU A 107 21.65 -13.69 32.79
CA LEU A 107 20.47 -12.83 32.67
C LEU A 107 20.58 -11.86 31.50
N THR A 108 21.77 -11.27 31.29
CA THR A 108 22.02 -10.32 30.20
C THR A 108 21.99 -11.02 28.84
N TYR A 109 22.60 -12.20 28.73
CA TYR A 109 22.59 -13.01 27.51
C TYR A 109 21.16 -13.41 27.13
N ASN A 110 20.38 -13.90 28.09
CA ASN A 110 18.98 -14.26 27.88
C ASN A 110 18.10 -13.03 27.53
N SER A 111 18.43 -11.85 28.05
CA SER A 111 17.74 -10.62 27.66
C SER A 111 18.05 -10.20 26.22
N LYS A 112 19.31 -10.37 25.78
CA LYS A 112 19.73 -10.02 24.42
C LYS A 112 19.08 -10.92 23.38
N THR A 113 18.99 -12.22 23.66
CA THR A 113 18.28 -13.17 22.77
C THR A 113 16.79 -12.87 22.69
N TYR A 114 16.17 -12.43 23.80
CA TYR A 114 14.78 -11.99 23.81
C TYR A 114 14.58 -10.70 22.98
N LEU A 115 15.46 -9.71 23.12
CA LEU A 115 15.40 -8.47 22.35
C LEU A 115 15.59 -8.72 20.84
N THR A 116 16.57 -9.54 20.45
CA THR A 116 16.76 -9.88 19.02
C THR A 116 15.53 -10.60 18.45
N LYS A 117 14.88 -11.45 19.25
CA LYS A 117 13.65 -12.14 18.84
C LYS A 117 12.48 -11.18 18.67
N ILE A 118 12.36 -10.16 19.53
CA ILE A 118 11.35 -9.10 19.37
C ILE A 118 11.63 -8.27 18.11
N GLU A 119 12.88 -7.90 17.87
CA GLU A 119 13.25 -7.14 16.66
C GLU A 119 12.93 -7.91 15.38
N GLU A 120 13.24 -9.21 15.36
CA GLU A 120 12.91 -10.09 14.23
C GLU A 120 11.40 -10.22 14.03
N LEU A 121 10.62 -10.38 15.11
CA LEU A 121 9.16 -10.45 15.06
C LEU A 121 8.57 -9.14 14.52
N ASN A 122 9.10 -7.99 14.97
CA ASN A 122 8.68 -6.67 14.49
C ASN A 122 9.08 -6.42 13.03
N ARG A 123 10.20 -6.98 12.56
CA ARG A 123 10.59 -6.92 11.14
C ARG A 123 9.60 -7.72 10.30
N LYS A 124 9.30 -8.96 10.69
CA LYS A 124 8.34 -9.81 9.99
C LYS A 124 6.94 -9.17 9.94
N HIS A 125 6.49 -8.60 11.05
CA HIS A 125 5.19 -7.93 11.08
C HIS A 125 5.14 -6.68 10.17
N ARG A 126 6.26 -5.96 10.02
CA ARG A 126 6.35 -4.84 9.07
C ARG A 126 6.31 -5.31 7.62
N GLU A 127 6.99 -6.40 7.29
CA GLU A 127 6.96 -7.00 5.96
C GLU A 127 5.54 -7.46 5.58
N GLU A 128 4.84 -8.14 6.50
CA GLU A 128 3.44 -8.55 6.33
C GLU A 128 2.49 -7.34 6.15
N MET A 129 2.71 -6.25 6.88
CA MET A 129 1.96 -5.00 6.72
C MET A 129 2.18 -4.36 5.35
N LEU A 130 3.42 -4.30 4.87
CA LEU A 130 3.73 -3.76 3.54
C LEU A 130 3.11 -4.60 2.43
N GLU A 131 3.14 -5.93 2.57
CA GLU A 131 2.47 -6.84 1.64
C GLU A 131 0.95 -6.62 1.64
N TYR A 132 0.33 -6.52 2.81
CA TYR A 132 -1.09 -6.24 2.95
C TYR A 132 -1.49 -4.92 2.28
N ASP A 133 -0.72 -3.84 2.50
CA ASP A 133 -0.98 -2.54 1.89
C ASP A 133 -0.83 -2.58 0.36
N SER A 134 0.15 -3.35 -0.15
CA SER A 134 0.33 -3.53 -1.59
C SER A 134 -0.88 -4.25 -2.23
N ILE A 135 -1.38 -5.30 -1.58
CA ILE A 135 -2.56 -6.06 -2.02
C ILE A 135 -3.80 -5.17 -1.97
N LYS A 136 -3.95 -4.40 -0.90
CA LYS A 136 -5.07 -3.46 -0.73
C LYS A 136 -5.09 -2.41 -1.84
N ASN A 137 -3.93 -1.83 -2.18
CA ASN A 137 -3.82 -0.86 -3.27
C ASN A 137 -4.13 -1.49 -4.64
N GLN A 138 -3.65 -2.73 -4.88
CA GLN A 138 -4.01 -3.46 -6.11
C GLN A 138 -5.50 -3.74 -6.20
N LEU A 139 -6.14 -4.12 -5.10
CA LEU A 139 -7.57 -4.37 -5.03
C LEU A 139 -8.36 -3.09 -5.32
N GLN A 140 -7.93 -1.95 -4.75
CA GLN A 140 -8.55 -0.65 -4.99
C GLN A 140 -8.43 -0.22 -6.46
N ASN A 141 -7.25 -0.38 -7.07
CA ASN A 141 -7.06 -0.08 -8.50
C ASN A 141 -7.92 -0.97 -9.40
N LYS A 142 -7.99 -2.28 -9.11
CA LYS A 142 -8.89 -3.21 -9.83
C LYS A 142 -10.35 -2.84 -9.66
N SER A 143 -10.76 -2.40 -8.47
CA SER A 143 -12.12 -1.95 -8.22
C SER A 143 -12.45 -0.69 -9.02
N GLN A 144 -11.52 0.25 -9.14
CA GLN A 144 -11.69 1.44 -9.99
C GLN A 144 -11.77 1.07 -11.47
N GLU A 145 -10.88 0.18 -11.95
CA GLU A 145 -10.92 -0.30 -13.34
C GLU A 145 -12.24 -0.99 -13.66
N SER A 146 -12.77 -1.81 -12.74
CA SER A 146 -14.08 -2.43 -12.89
C SER A 146 -15.21 -1.40 -12.95
N HIS A 147 -15.11 -0.29 -12.23
CA HIS A 147 -16.09 0.79 -12.28
C HIS A 147 -16.08 1.48 -13.65
N PHE A 148 -14.90 1.84 -14.17
CA PHE A 148 -14.75 2.43 -15.51
C PHE A 148 -15.25 1.49 -16.61
N ARG A 149 -14.90 0.20 -16.54
CA ARG A 149 -15.44 -0.80 -17.48
C ARG A 149 -16.96 -0.91 -17.41
N GLY A 150 -17.56 -0.75 -16.23
CA GLY A 150 -19.00 -0.72 -16.05
C GLY A 150 -19.66 0.49 -16.73
N GLU A 151 -19.05 1.66 -16.63
CA GLU A 151 -19.51 2.88 -17.32
C GLU A 151 -19.43 2.75 -18.85
N ASP A 152 -18.33 2.19 -19.36
CA ASP A 152 -18.16 1.95 -20.80
C ASP A 152 -19.20 0.95 -21.33
N ILE A 153 -19.48 -0.13 -20.59
CA ILE A 153 -20.54 -1.08 -20.95
C ILE A 153 -21.90 -0.39 -21.02
N ALA A 154 -22.21 0.52 -20.09
CA ALA A 154 -23.45 1.28 -20.10
C ALA A 154 -23.54 2.23 -21.30
N ARG A 155 -22.42 2.88 -21.68
CA ARG A 155 -22.34 3.70 -22.89
C ARG A 155 -22.54 2.88 -24.16
N TYR A 156 -21.83 1.78 -24.31
CA TYR A 156 -21.96 0.91 -25.49
C TYR A 156 -23.37 0.35 -25.63
N ARG A 157 -24.05 -0.01 -24.53
CA ARG A 157 -25.48 -0.40 -24.57
C ARG A 157 -26.34 0.73 -25.11
N THR A 158 -26.14 1.96 -24.63
CA THR A 158 -26.88 3.14 -25.11
C THR A 158 -26.67 3.40 -26.60
N ASP A 159 -25.44 3.21 -27.10
CA ASP A 159 -25.13 3.41 -28.52
C ASP A 159 -25.68 2.28 -29.40
N ILE A 160 -25.67 1.03 -28.92
CA ILE A 160 -26.35 -0.10 -29.57
C ILE A 160 -27.84 0.20 -29.70
N ASP A 161 -28.50 0.65 -28.62
CA ASP A 161 -29.93 0.98 -28.65
C ASP A 161 -30.24 2.08 -29.68
N LYS A 162 -29.41 3.14 -29.75
CA LYS A 162 -29.56 4.19 -30.77
C LYS A 162 -29.37 3.67 -32.19
N LEU A 163 -28.39 2.80 -32.41
CA LEU A 163 -28.13 2.20 -33.72
C LEU A 163 -29.27 1.27 -34.15
N GLU A 164 -29.87 0.52 -33.22
CA GLU A 164 -31.04 -0.30 -33.50
C GLU A 164 -32.25 0.56 -33.89
N VAL A 165 -32.48 1.67 -33.19
CA VAL A 165 -33.52 2.65 -33.54
C VAL A 165 -33.26 3.24 -34.93
N GLY A 166 -32.05 3.74 -35.20
CA GLY A 166 -31.71 4.33 -36.50
C GLY A 166 -31.78 3.32 -37.65
N LYS A 167 -31.38 2.06 -37.41
CA LYS A 167 -31.53 0.97 -38.37
C LYS A 167 -33.00 0.74 -38.70
N LYS A 168 -33.87 0.72 -37.69
CA LYS A 168 -35.31 0.55 -37.87
C LYS A 168 -35.93 1.67 -38.71
N GLU A 169 -35.58 2.93 -38.41
CA GLU A 169 -36.03 4.09 -39.18
C GLU A 169 -35.58 4.03 -40.64
N LEU A 170 -34.33 3.60 -40.88
CA LEU A 170 -33.81 3.44 -42.23
C LEU A 170 -34.54 2.32 -42.99
N THR A 171 -34.80 1.18 -42.35
CA THR A 171 -35.57 0.10 -42.98
C THR A 171 -37.00 0.52 -43.29
N ASP A 172 -37.65 1.28 -42.41
CA ASP A 172 -39.00 1.80 -42.65
C ASP A 172 -39.01 2.81 -43.81
N THR A 173 -37.94 3.60 -43.94
CA THR A 173 -37.79 4.56 -45.05
C THR A 173 -37.53 3.84 -46.37
N LEU A 174 -36.70 2.79 -46.36
CA LEU A 174 -36.44 1.97 -47.53
C LEU A 174 -37.70 1.25 -48.01
N ASP A 175 -38.51 0.69 -47.09
CA ASP A 175 -39.79 0.06 -47.43
C ASP A 175 -40.77 1.06 -48.07
N LYS A 176 -40.84 2.30 -47.55
CA LYS A 176 -41.65 3.37 -48.16
C LYS A 176 -41.17 3.73 -49.56
N ILE A 177 -39.86 3.90 -49.78
CA ILE A 177 -39.30 4.22 -51.09
C ILE A 177 -39.51 3.05 -52.06
N SER A 178 -39.30 1.81 -51.63
CA SER A 178 -39.53 0.63 -52.45
C SER A 178 -40.99 0.53 -52.90
N LYS A 179 -41.96 0.80 -52.00
CA LYS A 179 -43.38 0.84 -52.34
C LYS A 179 -43.73 2.00 -53.28
N ALA A 180 -43.09 3.15 -53.14
CA ALA A 180 -43.30 4.30 -54.00
C ALA A 180 -42.70 4.12 -55.41
N ASN A 181 -41.67 3.28 -55.55
CA ASN A 181 -40.95 3.08 -56.80
C ASN A 181 -41.24 1.72 -57.47
N ASP A 182 -42.28 1.02 -57.02
CA ASP A 182 -42.72 -0.23 -57.61
C ASP A 182 -43.33 0.04 -59.00
N ALA A 183 -42.75 -0.53 -60.06
CA ALA A 183 -43.22 -0.36 -61.43
C ALA A 183 -44.67 -0.82 -61.62
N HIS A 184 -45.20 -1.66 -60.73
CA HIS A 184 -46.61 -2.01 -60.68
C HIS A 184 -47.53 -0.82 -60.40
N SER A 185 -47.04 0.27 -59.79
CA SER A 185 -47.83 1.50 -59.62
C SER A 185 -48.18 2.17 -60.96
N MET A 186 -47.49 1.80 -62.03
CA MET A 186 -47.72 2.29 -63.39
C MET A 186 -48.50 1.28 -64.26
N ASP A 187 -48.89 0.11 -63.73
CA ASP A 187 -49.65 -0.86 -64.50
C ASP A 187 -51.02 -0.27 -64.91
N GLY A 188 -51.32 -0.31 -66.21
CA GLY A 188 -52.51 0.32 -66.76
C GLY A 188 -52.41 0.63 -68.25
N LYS A 189 -53.48 1.20 -68.81
CA LYS A 189 -53.48 1.74 -70.17
C LYS A 189 -53.23 3.24 -70.12
N TRP A 190 -52.24 3.67 -70.88
CA TRP A 190 -51.75 5.04 -70.91
C TRP A 190 -51.93 5.60 -72.31
N LYS A 191 -52.50 6.80 -72.42
CA LYS A 191 -52.57 7.52 -73.69
C LYS A 191 -51.29 8.35 -73.86
N VAL A 192 -50.69 8.29 -75.03
CA VAL A 192 -49.43 8.97 -75.38
C VAL A 192 -49.67 9.82 -76.62
N THR A 193 -49.49 11.14 -76.51
CA THR A 193 -49.85 12.09 -77.58
C THR A 193 -48.66 12.93 -78.01
N GLY A 194 -48.17 12.79 -79.24
CA GLY A 194 -47.00 13.50 -79.77
C GLY A 194 -47.14 15.04 -79.80
N LEU A 195 -46.02 15.77 -79.74
CA LEU A 195 -45.94 17.26 -79.68
C LEU A 195 -46.16 17.83 -81.08
N PHE A 196 -45.67 17.12 -82.10
CA PHE A 196 -45.61 17.60 -83.47
C PHE A 196 -46.40 16.70 -84.43
N GLU A 197 -46.84 15.53 -83.98
CA GLU A 197 -47.76 14.66 -84.70
C GLU A 197 -49.08 14.65 -83.93
N GLN A 198 -50.20 15.04 -84.55
CA GLN A 198 -51.56 14.91 -83.98
C GLN A 198 -52.01 13.44 -83.83
N ARG A 199 -51.08 12.53 -83.50
CA ARG A 199 -51.32 11.11 -83.28
C ARG A 199 -51.23 10.82 -81.78
N SER A 200 -52.30 10.25 -81.25
CA SER A 200 -52.31 9.63 -79.94
C SER A 200 -52.23 8.11 -80.07
N GLU A 201 -51.30 7.49 -79.35
CA GLU A 201 -51.18 6.04 -79.22
C GLU A 201 -51.59 5.62 -77.80
N VAL A 202 -52.00 4.36 -77.63
CA VAL A 202 -52.29 3.79 -76.31
C VAL A 202 -51.23 2.76 -76.00
N TRP A 203 -50.54 2.95 -74.88
CA TRP A 203 -49.50 2.07 -74.38
C TRP A 203 -50.06 1.31 -73.18
N SER A 204 -49.86 0.00 -73.13
CA SER A 204 -50.20 -0.78 -71.94
C SER A 204 -48.93 -1.03 -71.14
N ILE A 205 -48.94 -0.69 -69.86
CA ILE A 205 -47.86 -1.06 -68.94
C ILE A 205 -48.37 -2.23 -68.11
N LYS A 206 -47.59 -3.31 -68.06
CA LYS A 206 -47.89 -4.47 -67.23
C LYS A 206 -46.60 -5.13 -66.77
N ASN A 207 -46.42 -5.30 -65.46
CA ASN A 207 -45.27 -5.98 -64.86
C ASN A 207 -43.93 -5.38 -65.31
N GLY A 208 -43.81 -4.05 -65.34
CA GLY A 208 -42.56 -3.36 -65.73
C GLY A 208 -42.23 -3.41 -67.23
N LYS A 209 -43.18 -3.81 -68.07
CA LYS A 209 -43.05 -3.83 -69.53
C LYS A 209 -44.06 -2.90 -70.17
N ILE A 210 -43.65 -2.21 -71.23
CA ILE A 210 -44.49 -1.32 -72.03
C ILE A 210 -44.82 -2.01 -73.36
N TYR A 211 -46.11 -2.08 -73.69
CA TYR A 211 -46.63 -2.63 -74.92
C TYR A 211 -47.17 -1.50 -75.80
N ILE A 212 -46.56 -1.28 -76.97
CA ILE A 212 -46.93 -0.23 -77.93
C ILE A 212 -47.55 -0.89 -79.17
N SER A 213 -48.88 -0.98 -79.21
CA SER A 213 -49.63 -1.77 -80.20
C SER A 213 -49.14 -3.24 -80.28
N ASP A 214 -49.78 -4.11 -81.04
CA ASP A 214 -49.51 -5.56 -81.03
C ASP A 214 -48.11 -5.98 -81.56
N LYS A 215 -47.12 -5.09 -81.60
CA LYS A 215 -45.84 -5.28 -82.29
C LYS A 215 -44.57 -4.97 -81.50
N HIS A 216 -44.58 -4.15 -80.44
CA HIS A 216 -43.35 -3.72 -79.76
C HIS A 216 -43.43 -3.87 -78.23
N GLU A 217 -42.44 -4.57 -77.68
CA GLU A 217 -42.24 -4.79 -76.24
C GLU A 217 -40.99 -4.02 -75.79
N LEU A 218 -41.17 -3.11 -74.84
CA LEU A 218 -40.09 -2.34 -74.24
C LEU A 218 -39.97 -2.70 -72.76
N THR A 219 -38.75 -2.86 -72.29
CA THR A 219 -38.48 -3.16 -70.88
C THR A 219 -38.08 -1.89 -70.15
N ILE A 220 -38.74 -1.61 -69.03
CA ILE A 220 -38.40 -0.48 -68.17
C ILE A 220 -37.14 -0.85 -67.37
N GLU A 221 -36.08 -0.06 -67.52
CA GLU A 221 -34.82 -0.24 -66.78
C GLU A 221 -34.89 0.47 -65.42
N SER A 222 -35.43 1.67 -65.40
CA SER A 222 -35.64 2.42 -64.16
C SER A 222 -36.73 3.46 -64.33
N ILE A 223 -37.40 3.76 -63.22
CA ILE A 223 -38.34 4.87 -63.09
C ILE A 223 -37.76 5.79 -62.03
N VAL A 224 -37.73 7.08 -62.35
CA VAL A 224 -37.33 8.14 -61.41
C VAL A 224 -38.52 9.06 -61.27
N VAL A 225 -39.06 9.22 -60.07
CA VAL A 225 -40.15 10.16 -59.80
C VAL A 225 -39.70 11.15 -58.74
N ASP A 226 -39.66 12.43 -59.12
CA ASP A 226 -39.61 13.55 -58.20
C ASP A 226 -41.00 13.80 -57.63
N THR A 227 -41.22 13.26 -56.42
CA THR A 227 -42.47 13.36 -55.70
C THR A 227 -42.81 14.77 -55.22
N LYS A 228 -41.84 15.71 -55.17
CA LYS A 228 -42.09 17.09 -54.75
C LYS A 228 -42.61 17.96 -55.89
N ASN A 229 -42.07 17.76 -57.09
CA ASN A 229 -42.43 18.54 -58.28
C ASN A 229 -43.41 17.81 -59.20
N GLY A 230 -43.79 16.57 -58.85
CA GLY A 230 -44.67 15.74 -59.67
C GLY A 230 -44.09 15.47 -61.04
N LYS A 231 -42.78 15.33 -61.17
CA LYS A 231 -42.13 15.05 -62.45
C LYS A 231 -41.45 13.70 -62.38
N GLY A 232 -41.37 12.99 -63.48
CA GLY A 232 -40.67 11.71 -63.53
C GLY A 232 -40.01 11.45 -64.86
N ALA A 233 -39.19 10.40 -64.89
CA ALA A 233 -38.58 9.87 -66.08
C ALA A 233 -38.68 8.34 -66.08
N ILE A 234 -39.12 7.76 -67.19
CA ILE A 234 -39.05 6.33 -67.47
C ILE A 234 -37.89 6.12 -68.42
N PHE A 235 -36.90 5.35 -67.98
CA PHE A 235 -35.82 4.86 -68.82
C PHE A 235 -36.17 3.45 -69.28
N TYR A 236 -36.16 3.24 -70.58
CA TYR A 236 -36.50 1.96 -71.17
C TYR A 236 -35.56 1.65 -72.33
N TYR A 237 -35.47 0.37 -72.64
CA TYR A 237 -34.76 -0.10 -73.81
C TYR A 237 -35.62 -1.04 -74.63
N ASP A 238 -35.34 -1.07 -75.93
CA ASP A 238 -35.97 -1.98 -76.87
C ASP A 238 -35.10 -3.22 -77.01
N ALA A 239 -35.66 -4.40 -76.75
CA ALA A 239 -34.94 -5.67 -76.87
C ALA A 239 -34.46 -5.95 -78.31
N SER A 240 -35.08 -5.32 -79.32
CA SER A 240 -34.69 -5.44 -80.72
C SER A 240 -33.53 -4.53 -81.13
N ASN A 241 -33.13 -3.57 -80.28
CA ASN A 241 -32.04 -2.63 -80.54
C ASN A 241 -31.30 -2.27 -79.24
N SER A 242 -30.49 -3.21 -78.75
CA SER A 242 -29.84 -3.19 -77.43
C SER A 242 -28.89 -2.02 -77.17
N ASP A 243 -28.46 -1.29 -78.21
CA ASP A 243 -27.49 -0.20 -78.10
C ASP A 243 -28.12 1.17 -77.84
N LYS A 244 -29.47 1.27 -77.74
CA LYS A 244 -30.17 2.56 -77.58
C LYS A 244 -31.00 2.60 -76.30
N LYS A 245 -30.52 3.39 -75.33
CA LYS A 245 -31.29 3.80 -74.16
C LYS A 245 -32.21 4.96 -74.54
N ASN A 246 -33.52 4.80 -74.29
CA ASN A 246 -34.51 5.84 -74.51
C ASN A 246 -35.06 6.34 -73.18
N SER A 247 -35.49 7.60 -73.15
CA SER A 247 -36.06 8.21 -71.95
C SER A 247 -37.34 8.96 -72.26
N ILE A 248 -38.36 8.73 -71.43
CA ILE A 248 -39.62 9.48 -71.39
C ILE A 248 -39.63 10.29 -70.12
N PHE A 249 -39.78 11.60 -70.22
CA PHE A 249 -40.07 12.47 -69.08
C PHE A 249 -41.58 12.66 -68.96
N PHE A 250 -42.07 12.80 -67.74
CA PHE A 250 -43.49 12.98 -67.44
C PHE A 250 -43.70 13.93 -66.27
N ASP A 251 -44.89 14.51 -66.18
CA ASP A 251 -45.40 15.42 -65.16
C ASP A 251 -46.77 14.89 -64.73
N THR A 252 -46.82 14.39 -63.50
CA THR A 252 -47.97 13.76 -62.84
C THR A 252 -48.95 14.78 -62.25
N ILE A 253 -48.57 16.05 -62.06
CA ILE A 253 -49.46 17.09 -61.50
C ILE A 253 -50.34 17.71 -62.60
N LEU A 254 -49.82 17.78 -63.83
CA LEU A 254 -50.51 18.41 -64.95
C LEU A 254 -51.05 17.42 -65.99
N GLY A 255 -50.81 16.12 -65.81
CA GLY A 255 -51.13 15.13 -66.82
C GLY A 255 -50.36 15.38 -68.13
N ARG A 256 -49.07 15.75 -68.08
CA ARG A 256 -48.28 16.12 -69.28
C ARG A 256 -46.87 15.56 -69.24
N GLY A 257 -46.28 15.15 -70.35
CA GLY A 257 -44.92 14.60 -70.43
C GLY A 257 -44.19 15.00 -71.70
N PHE A 258 -42.89 14.71 -71.71
CA PHE A 258 -41.95 15.07 -72.77
C PHE A 258 -41.05 13.88 -73.08
N TYR A 259 -41.01 13.45 -74.33
CA TYR A 259 -40.03 12.46 -74.79
C TYR A 259 -38.69 13.13 -75.09
N SER A 260 -37.57 12.49 -74.75
CA SER A 260 -36.26 12.91 -75.26
C SER A 260 -35.41 11.71 -75.64
N GLY A 261 -35.38 11.44 -76.95
CA GLY A 261 -34.44 10.60 -77.68
C GLY A 261 -34.35 11.13 -79.11
N ARG A 262 -33.13 11.23 -79.66
CA ARG A 262 -32.75 12.04 -80.85
C ARG A 262 -33.80 12.10 -81.98
N LEU A 263 -34.28 13.33 -82.26
CA LEU A 263 -34.99 13.80 -83.46
C LEU A 263 -36.27 13.03 -83.85
N LEU A 264 -37.24 13.03 -82.95
CA LEU A 264 -38.67 13.18 -83.27
C LEU A 264 -39.28 13.73 -81.98
N ASP A 265 -39.33 15.05 -81.87
CA ASP A 265 -39.86 15.71 -80.69
C ASP A 265 -41.32 15.26 -80.51
N LYS A 266 -41.66 14.72 -79.34
CA LYS A 266 -43.03 14.29 -79.01
C LYS A 266 -43.37 14.70 -77.57
N LYS A 267 -44.49 15.39 -77.38
CA LYS A 267 -45.23 15.54 -76.11
C LYS A 267 -45.70 14.16 -75.77
N ILE A 268 -46.10 14.07 -74.53
CA ILE A 268 -47.00 13.06 -74.04
C ILE A 268 -48.05 13.87 -73.26
N GLU A 269 -49.33 13.56 -73.38
CA GLU A 269 -50.35 14.10 -72.49
C GLU A 269 -50.96 12.90 -71.77
N PHE A 270 -50.90 12.92 -70.44
CA PHE A 270 -51.37 11.87 -69.55
C PHE A 270 -52.78 12.21 -69.07
N ASP A 271 -53.77 11.59 -69.70
CA ASP A 271 -55.08 11.43 -69.08
C ASP A 271 -55.21 9.96 -68.67
N SER A 272 -55.42 9.71 -67.38
CA SER A 272 -55.89 8.40 -66.92
C SER A 272 -57.29 8.19 -67.50
N ILE A 273 -57.44 7.24 -68.42
CA ILE A 273 -58.77 6.81 -68.86
C ILE A 273 -59.29 5.88 -67.76
N PRO A 274 -60.38 6.23 -67.06
CA PRO A 274 -61.01 5.30 -66.13
C PRO A 274 -61.47 4.07 -66.91
N SER A 275 -61.28 2.90 -66.32
CA SER A 275 -61.84 1.63 -66.80
C SER A 275 -63.35 1.70 -66.99
#